data_AF-A0A7V5H3R5-F1
#
_entry.id   AF-A0A7V5H3R5-F1
#
_cell.length_a   1.000
_cell.length_b   1.000
_cell.length_c   1.000
_cell.angle_alpha   90.00
_cell.angle_beta   90.00
_cell.angle_gamma   90.00
#
_symmetry.space_group_name_H-M   'P 1'
#
loop_
_entity.id
_entity.type
_entity.pdbx_description
1 polymer ?
#
loop_
_entity_poly.entity_id
_entity_poly.type
_entity_poly.pdbx_seq_one_letter_code
_entity_poly.pdbx_strand_id
1 'polypeptide(L)'
;MNRRIFLRKSFLLNSGFWLGRKYALAGSNAKVVIAQNPAVVNRHQVQSDQLLALLDKAMQAYFDCDNPLQAWQKVVQPDEVIGLKVNCLSGAGSTHRELVDAVVERLKEAGIKPYNIIIWDRLNKDLEECKF
;
A
#
# COMPACT_ATOMS: atom_id res chain seq x y z
N MET A 1 13.52 20.00 -4.42
CA MET A 1 14.41 19.58 -3.32
C MET A 1 14.04 18.17 -2.90
N ASN A 2 14.96 17.19 -3.06
CA ASN A 2 14.62 15.77 -3.04
C ASN A 2 14.97 15.14 -1.67
N ARG A 3 13.96 14.69 -0.93
CA ARG A 3 14.02 14.09 0.43
C ARG A 3 14.97 12.89 0.59
N ARG A 4 15.52 12.35 -0.50
CA ARG A 4 16.40 11.16 -0.53
C ARG A 4 17.90 11.47 -0.34
N ILE A 5 18.32 12.73 -0.33
CA ILE A 5 19.74 13.12 -0.27
C ILE A 5 20.24 13.40 1.17
N PHE A 6 19.34 13.62 2.13
CA PHE A 6 19.68 14.13 3.46
C PHE A 6 20.31 13.09 4.42
N LEU A 7 20.06 11.79 4.24
CA LEU A 7 20.55 10.76 5.18
C LEU A 7 21.99 10.28 4.93
N ARG A 8 22.70 10.82 3.92
CA ARG A 8 24.00 10.28 3.49
C ARG A 8 25.22 11.04 4.01
N LYS A 9 25.05 12.08 4.84
CA LYS A 9 26.17 12.89 5.36
C LYS A 9 25.97 13.32 6.82
N SER A 10 26.11 12.37 7.74
CA SER A 10 26.51 12.67 9.13
C SER A 10 27.37 11.52 9.66
N PHE A 11 28.67 11.59 9.37
CA PHE A 11 29.70 10.83 10.07
C PHE A 11 30.36 11.82 11.03
N LEU A 12 30.19 11.65 12.34
CA LEU A 12 31.10 12.21 13.35
C LEU A 12 31.26 11.21 14.50
N LEU A 13 32.52 11.02 14.87
CA LEU A 13 33.08 10.14 15.88
C LEU A 13 32.49 10.36 17.28
N ASN A 14 32.29 9.26 18.01
CA ASN A 14 32.51 9.26 19.45
C ASN A 14 33.15 7.92 19.86
N SER A 15 34.38 8.03 20.38
CA SER A 15 35.18 6.97 20.98
C SER A 15 34.68 6.69 22.40
N GLY A 16 34.17 5.48 22.66
CA GLY A 16 33.81 5.04 24.01
C GLY A 16 33.43 3.56 24.02
N PHE A 17 34.22 2.77 24.74
CA PHE A 17 34.12 1.31 24.88
C PHE A 17 32.80 0.88 25.56
N TRP A 18 32.03 -0.01 24.94
CA TRP A 18 31.07 -0.88 25.63
C TRP A 18 31.18 -2.30 25.06
N LEU A 19 31.75 -3.20 25.87
CA LEU A 19 31.66 -4.64 25.66
C LEU A 19 30.21 -5.07 25.91
N GLY A 20 29.49 -5.47 24.87
CA GLY A 20 28.13 -5.98 25.04
C GLY A 20 27.43 -6.27 23.73
N ARG A 21 27.43 -7.55 23.34
CA ARG A 21 26.55 -8.15 22.32
C ARG A 21 26.48 -7.39 20.98
N LYS A 22 27.26 -7.85 20.00
CA LYS A 22 26.88 -7.68 18.58
C LYS A 22 25.57 -8.44 18.36
N TYR A 23 24.44 -7.82 18.66
CA TYR A 23 23.25 -8.11 17.89
C TYR A 23 23.62 -7.66 16.48
N ALA A 24 23.98 -8.61 15.63
CA ALA A 24 23.76 -8.42 14.22
C ALA A 24 22.25 -8.20 14.12
N LEU A 25 21.83 -6.93 14.15
CA LEU A 25 20.64 -6.53 13.43
C LEU A 25 20.97 -6.94 12.00
N ALA A 26 20.59 -8.16 11.63
CA ALA A 26 20.42 -8.51 10.24
C ALA A 26 19.34 -7.54 9.77
N GLY A 27 19.77 -6.36 9.34
CA GLY A 27 18.90 -5.34 8.81
C GLY A 27 18.34 -5.95 7.55
N SER A 28 17.15 -6.55 7.65
CA SER A 28 16.40 -6.90 6.46
C SER A 28 16.21 -5.58 5.72
N ASN A 29 16.76 -5.50 4.51
CA ASN A 29 16.53 -4.35 3.66
C ASN A 29 15.01 -4.20 3.50
N ALA A 30 14.49 -2.98 3.63
CA ALA A 30 13.08 -2.72 3.37
C ALA A 30 12.77 -3.13 1.92
N LYS A 31 11.76 -3.99 1.73
CA LYS A 31 11.31 -4.40 0.40
C LYS A 31 10.45 -3.28 -0.19
N VAL A 32 10.79 -2.84 -1.40
CA VAL A 32 10.03 -1.84 -2.16
C VAL A 32 9.81 -2.38 -3.56
N VAL A 33 8.55 -2.34 -4.02
CA VAL A 33 8.17 -2.68 -5.39
C VAL A 33 7.68 -1.43 -6.09
N ILE A 34 8.09 -1.25 -7.34
CA ILE A 34 7.59 -0.21 -8.23
C ILE A 34 6.91 -0.90 -9.39
N ALA A 35 5.60 -0.72 -9.51
CA ALA A 35 4.83 -1.14 -10.66
C ALA A 35 4.36 0.12 -11.41
N GLN A 36 4.48 0.11 -12.75
CA GLN A 36 4.10 1.24 -13.59
C GLN A 36 3.35 0.73 -14.82
N ASN A 37 2.24 1.38 -15.15
CA ASN A 37 1.53 1.17 -16.40
C ASN A 37 0.93 2.52 -16.85
N PRO A 38 1.46 3.14 -17.93
CA PRO A 38 0.97 4.44 -18.40
C PRO A 38 -0.47 4.39 -18.92
N ALA A 39 -1.00 3.20 -19.25
CA ALA A 39 -2.36 3.03 -19.70
C ALA A 39 -3.41 3.05 -18.57
N VAL A 40 -2.99 3.06 -17.28
CA VAL A 40 -3.91 3.10 -16.13
C VAL A 40 -4.71 4.39 -16.09
N VAL A 41 -4.12 5.51 -16.53
CA VAL A 41 -4.84 6.78 -16.63
C VAL A 41 -4.86 7.19 -18.08
N ASN A 42 -6.05 7.26 -18.66
CA ASN A 42 -6.26 7.67 -20.04
C ASN A 42 -7.31 8.79 -20.08
N ARG A 43 -7.00 9.92 -20.73
CA ARG A 43 -7.89 11.09 -20.83
C ARG A 43 -8.51 11.50 -19.46
N HIS A 44 -7.69 11.52 -18.41
CA HIS A 44 -8.09 11.82 -17.02
C HIS A 44 -9.07 10.81 -16.37
N GLN A 45 -9.25 9.64 -16.97
CA GLN A 45 -10.06 8.56 -16.43
C GLN A 45 -9.18 7.37 -16.07
N VAL A 46 -9.45 6.80 -14.90
CA VAL A 46 -8.79 5.58 -14.45
C VAL A 46 -9.39 4.39 -15.20
N GLN A 47 -8.54 3.56 -15.79
CA GLN A 47 -8.92 2.35 -16.50
C GLN A 47 -8.89 1.18 -15.51
N SER A 48 -10.05 0.80 -14.97
CA SER A 48 -10.16 -0.16 -13.85
C SER A 48 -9.44 -1.49 -14.11
N ASP A 49 -9.59 -2.08 -15.29
CA ASP A 49 -8.94 -3.36 -15.63
C ASP A 49 -7.40 -3.24 -15.63
N GLN A 50 -6.89 -2.12 -16.15
CA GLN A 50 -5.45 -1.84 -16.17
C GLN A 50 -4.92 -1.58 -14.76
N LEU A 51 -5.73 -0.93 -13.91
CA LEU A 51 -5.40 -0.66 -12.52
C LEU A 51 -5.37 -1.95 -11.70
N LEU A 52 -6.37 -2.82 -11.84
CA LEU A 52 -6.42 -4.11 -11.16
C LEU A 52 -5.22 -4.97 -11.56
N ALA A 53 -4.92 -5.06 -12.87
CA ALA A 53 -3.74 -5.77 -13.36
C ALA A 53 -2.42 -5.16 -12.84
N LEU A 54 -2.36 -3.85 -12.65
CA LEU A 54 -1.18 -3.17 -12.07
C LEU A 54 -1.04 -3.49 -10.57
N LEU A 55 -2.14 -3.45 -9.82
CA LEU A 55 -2.20 -3.79 -8.40
C LEU A 55 -1.77 -5.24 -8.17
N ASP A 56 -2.28 -6.18 -8.99
CA ASP A 56 -1.90 -7.58 -8.93
C ASP A 56 -0.40 -7.79 -9.13
N LYS A 57 0.17 -7.20 -10.19
CA LYS A 57 1.62 -7.26 -10.45
C LYS A 57 2.43 -6.72 -9.28
N ALA A 58 1.98 -5.61 -8.67
CA ALA A 58 2.65 -5.03 -7.51
C ALA A 58 2.62 -5.98 -6.30
N MET A 59 1.46 -6.57 -6.01
CA MET A 59 1.26 -7.50 -4.90
C MET A 59 2.03 -8.81 -5.11
N GLN A 60 1.98 -9.39 -6.31
CA GLN A 60 2.74 -10.58 -6.69
C GLN A 60 4.24 -10.37 -6.50
N ALA A 61 4.79 -9.27 -7.01
CA ALA A 61 6.20 -8.94 -6.83
C ALA A 61 6.57 -8.68 -5.36
N TYR A 62 5.65 -8.08 -4.59
CA TYR A 62 5.90 -7.79 -3.17
C TYR A 62 5.89 -9.07 -2.32
N PHE A 63 5.01 -10.01 -2.61
CA PHE A 63 4.86 -11.26 -1.85
C PHE A 63 5.57 -12.47 -2.45
N ASP A 64 6.24 -12.30 -3.60
CA ASP A 64 6.95 -13.34 -4.34
C ASP A 64 6.04 -14.55 -4.61
N CYS A 65 5.00 -14.31 -5.40
CA CYS A 65 4.02 -15.33 -5.77
C CYS A 65 3.44 -15.08 -7.16
N ASP A 66 3.06 -16.15 -7.85
CA ASP A 66 2.56 -16.10 -9.23
C ASP A 66 1.05 -15.88 -9.32
N ASN A 67 0.32 -16.01 -8.21
CA ASN A 67 -1.12 -15.78 -8.16
C ASN A 67 -1.41 -14.56 -7.27
N PRO A 68 -2.11 -13.52 -7.76
CA PRO A 68 -2.40 -12.34 -6.95
C PRO A 68 -3.19 -12.66 -5.68
N LEU A 69 -4.12 -13.63 -5.73
CA LEU A 69 -4.90 -14.02 -4.55
C LEU A 69 -4.03 -14.56 -3.41
N GLN A 70 -2.95 -15.28 -3.73
CA GLN A 70 -2.00 -15.75 -2.71
C GLN A 70 -1.30 -14.59 -1.99
N ALA A 71 -1.07 -13.47 -2.68
CA ALA A 71 -0.51 -12.27 -2.05
C ALA A 71 -1.49 -11.71 -1.00
N TRP A 72 -2.77 -11.60 -1.34
CA TRP A 72 -3.80 -11.08 -0.44
C TRP A 72 -4.07 -12.02 0.74
N GLN A 73 -4.03 -13.34 0.54
CA GLN A 73 -4.13 -14.34 1.62
C GLN A 73 -2.94 -14.31 2.59
N LYS A 74 -1.81 -13.68 2.22
CA LYS A 74 -0.69 -13.41 3.15
C LYS A 74 -0.89 -12.12 3.95
N VAL A 75 -1.84 -11.26 3.55
CA VAL A 75 -2.14 -9.97 4.20
C VAL A 75 -3.30 -10.09 5.18
N VAL A 76 -4.33 -10.85 4.82
CA VAL A 76 -5.57 -10.97 5.59
C VAL A 76 -5.97 -12.42 5.79
N GLN A 77 -6.75 -12.68 6.83
CA GLN A 77 -7.37 -13.98 7.09
C GLN A 77 -8.90 -13.89 6.94
N PRO A 78 -9.58 -14.97 6.53
CA PRO A 78 -11.03 -15.01 6.52
C PRO A 78 -11.63 -14.59 7.87
N ASP A 79 -12.80 -13.95 7.83
CA ASP A 79 -13.55 -13.44 8.99
C ASP A 79 -12.93 -12.25 9.77
N GLU A 80 -11.76 -11.73 9.38
CA GLU A 80 -11.24 -10.48 9.91
C GLU A 80 -12.13 -9.28 9.56
N VAL A 81 -12.03 -8.20 10.35
CA VAL A 81 -12.61 -6.88 10.06
C VAL A 81 -11.50 -5.96 9.60
N ILE A 82 -11.62 -5.44 8.37
CA ILE A 82 -10.58 -4.67 7.70
C ILE A 82 -11.00 -3.20 7.61
N GLY A 83 -10.21 -2.33 8.25
CA GLY A 83 -10.32 -0.89 8.07
C GLY A 83 -9.49 -0.41 6.89
N LEU A 84 -10.14 -0.02 5.80
CA LEU A 84 -9.49 0.51 4.59
C LEU A 84 -9.46 2.04 4.64
N LYS A 85 -8.32 2.60 5.06
CA LYS A 85 -8.14 4.06 5.09
C LYS A 85 -7.95 4.62 3.70
N VAL A 86 -8.75 5.62 3.33
CA VAL A 86 -8.60 6.41 2.10
C VAL A 86 -8.13 7.83 2.43
N ASN A 87 -7.65 8.56 1.42
CA ASN A 87 -7.35 9.99 1.51
C ASN A 87 -8.34 10.78 0.67
N CYS A 88 -9.19 11.57 1.31
CA CYS A 88 -10.20 12.41 0.68
C CYS A 88 -9.78 13.89 0.61
N LEU A 89 -8.68 14.28 1.25
CA LEU A 89 -8.34 15.68 1.52
C LEU A 89 -7.48 16.36 0.44
N SER A 90 -7.06 15.62 -0.60
CA SER A 90 -6.03 16.08 -1.53
C SER A 90 -6.55 16.45 -2.92
N GLY A 91 -7.86 16.60 -3.10
CA GLY A 91 -8.48 16.94 -4.39
C GLY A 91 -8.06 15.97 -5.48
N ALA A 92 -7.31 16.44 -6.48
CA ALA A 92 -6.76 15.60 -7.55
C ALA A 92 -5.75 14.52 -7.06
N GLY A 93 -5.22 14.66 -5.84
CA GLY A 93 -4.36 13.66 -5.18
C GLY A 93 -5.10 12.77 -4.18
N SER A 94 -6.43 12.87 -4.08
CA SER A 94 -7.23 11.95 -3.28
C SER A 94 -7.16 10.53 -3.83
N THR A 95 -7.42 9.53 -2.99
CA THR A 95 -7.44 8.13 -3.40
C THR A 95 -8.53 7.92 -4.45
N HIS A 96 -8.16 7.37 -5.62
CA HIS A 96 -9.10 7.03 -6.67
C HIS A 96 -10.08 5.93 -6.22
N ARG A 97 -11.37 6.12 -6.51
CA ARG A 97 -12.43 5.15 -6.16
C ARG A 97 -12.16 3.79 -6.78
N GLU A 98 -11.68 3.78 -8.02
CA GLU A 98 -11.34 2.58 -8.77
C GLU A 98 -10.23 1.75 -8.07
N LEU A 99 -9.29 2.40 -7.38
CA LEU A 99 -8.28 1.70 -6.59
C LEU A 99 -8.89 1.06 -5.35
N VAL A 100 -9.81 1.76 -4.68
CA VAL A 100 -10.51 1.24 -3.52
C VAL A 100 -11.36 0.04 -3.91
N ASP A 101 -12.10 0.12 -5.01
CA ASP A 101 -12.92 -0.98 -5.51
C ASP A 101 -12.05 -2.20 -5.88
N ALA A 102 -10.89 -2.00 -6.52
CA ALA A 102 -9.94 -3.09 -6.83
C ALA A 102 -9.37 -3.77 -5.56
N VAL A 103 -9.07 -2.99 -4.51
CA VAL A 103 -8.64 -3.55 -3.21
C VAL A 103 -9.79 -4.31 -2.55
N VAL A 104 -11.01 -3.76 -2.55
CA VAL A 104 -12.20 -4.41 -1.98
C VAL A 104 -12.50 -5.72 -2.70
N GLU A 105 -12.37 -5.77 -4.03
CA GLU A 105 -12.53 -6.99 -4.83
C GLU A 105 -11.57 -8.09 -4.37
N ARG A 106 -10.27 -7.77 -4.27
CA ARG A 106 -9.26 -8.75 -3.83
C ARG A 106 -9.41 -9.17 -2.37
N LEU A 107 -9.84 -8.27 -1.48
CA LEU A 107 -10.17 -8.62 -0.10
C LEU A 107 -11.36 -9.60 -0.03
N LYS A 108 -12.40 -9.38 -0.85
CA LYS A 108 -13.54 -10.30 -0.92
C LYS A 108 -13.13 -11.68 -1.43
N GLU A 109 -12.31 -11.75 -2.47
CA GLU A 109 -11.78 -13.02 -2.99
C GLU A 109 -10.89 -13.74 -1.96
N ALA A 110 -10.16 -12.98 -1.13
CA ALA A 110 -9.37 -13.53 -0.02
C ALA A 110 -10.22 -14.03 1.16
N GLY A 111 -11.56 -13.92 1.08
CA GLY A 111 -12.49 -14.46 2.06
C GLY A 111 -13.02 -13.44 3.08
N ILE A 112 -12.73 -12.14 2.88
CA ILE A 112 -13.30 -11.09 3.74
C ILE A 112 -14.75 -10.83 3.34
N LYS A 113 -15.65 -10.90 4.32
CA LYS A 113 -17.07 -10.64 4.08
C LYS A 113 -17.27 -9.14 3.79
N PRO A 114 -18.14 -8.75 2.83
CA PRO A 114 -18.30 -7.34 2.46
C PRO A 114 -18.62 -6.41 3.64
N TYR A 115 -19.45 -6.87 4.58
CA TYR A 115 -19.82 -6.10 5.78
C TYR A 115 -18.68 -5.95 6.80
N ASN A 116 -17.58 -6.67 6.64
CA ASN A 116 -16.37 -6.57 7.45
C ASN A 116 -15.33 -5.60 6.84
N ILE A 117 -15.58 -5.00 5.68
CA ILE A 117 -14.68 -4.03 5.05
C ILE A 117 -15.21 -2.63 5.33
N ILE A 118 -14.51 -1.89 6.19
CA ILE A 118 -14.90 -0.54 6.60
C ILE A 118 -14.00 0.46 5.90
N ILE A 119 -14.56 1.18 4.91
CA ILE A 119 -13.86 2.31 4.26
C ILE A 119 -13.98 3.51 5.19
N TRP A 120 -12.86 4.17 5.48
CA TRP A 120 -12.86 5.31 6.38
C TRP A 120 -11.84 6.38 6.00
N ASP A 121 -12.16 7.62 6.35
CA ASP A 121 -11.20 8.72 6.43
C ASP A 121 -11.46 9.52 7.72
N ARG A 122 -10.86 10.69 7.87
CA ARG A 122 -10.89 11.53 9.07
C ARG A 122 -12.32 11.88 9.50
N LEU A 123 -13.21 12.23 8.58
CA LEU A 123 -14.62 12.55 8.84
C LEU A 123 -15.54 11.88 7.79
N ASN A 124 -16.77 11.54 8.17
CA ASN A 124 -17.78 11.03 7.23
C ASN A 124 -18.05 12.01 6.07
N LYS A 125 -18.05 13.31 6.36
CA LYS A 125 -18.18 14.36 5.34
C LYS A 125 -17.09 14.27 4.26
N ASP A 126 -15.86 13.92 4.65
CA ASP A 126 -14.75 13.78 3.70
C ASP A 126 -15.01 12.60 2.74
N LEU A 127 -15.61 11.51 3.24
CA LEU A 127 -16.04 10.36 2.42
C LEU A 127 -17.18 10.73 1.47
N GLU A 128 -18.21 11.43 1.98
CA GLU A 128 -19.36 11.89 1.18
C GLU A 128 -18.93 12.80 0.03
N GLU A 129 -18.02 13.75 0.28
CA GLU A 129 -17.47 14.66 -0.73
C GLU A 129 -16.68 13.90 -1.82
N CYS A 130 -16.00 12.82 -1.44
CA CYS A 130 -15.30 11.93 -2.36
C CYS A 130 -16.19 10.81 -2.95
N LYS A 131 -17.49 10.82 -2.66
CA LYS A 131 -18.48 9.86 -3.16
C LYS A 131 -18.15 8.41 -2.77
N PHE A 132 -17.70 8.21 -1.54
CA PHE A 132 -17.50 6.88 -0.96
C PHE A 132 -18.77 6.27 -0.40
#